data_AF-A0A0U2V080-F1
#
_entry.id   AF-A0A0U2V080-F1
#
_cell.length_a   1.000
_cell.length_b   1.000
_cell.length_c   1.000
_cell.angle_alpha   90.00
_cell.angle_beta   90.00
_cell.angle_gamma   90.00
#
_symmetry.space_group_name_H-M   'P 1'
#
loop_
_entity.id
_entity.type
_entity.pdbx_description
1 polymer ?
#
loop_
_entity_poly.entity_id
_entity_poly.type
_entity_poly.pdbx_seq_one_letter_code
_entity_poly.pdbx_strand_id
1 'polypeptide(L)'
;MSDAASIIPRPLVRTNQWVIVISVLIAWLSGYYWVLAIPLAAGIAGVLFDFNPVMRLAKLFLRKPPSHYVPEDKEQQKFNQWMAVGFLLLALVSYALEWTTAAYVFTAMVALAAFVAILGFCIGCFIQYQWKMYVARRRRR
;
A
#
# COMPACT_ATOMS: atom_id res chain seq x y z
N MET A 1 -13.85 -18.44 -6.73
CA MET A 1 -13.00 -18.73 -7.91
C MET A 1 -12.48 -17.37 -8.37
N SER A 2 -11.19 -17.09 -8.18
CA SER A 2 -10.60 -15.80 -8.54
C SER A 2 -10.36 -15.76 -10.05
N ASP A 3 -11.14 -14.94 -10.76
CA ASP A 3 -10.98 -14.71 -12.21
C ASP A 3 -9.56 -14.25 -12.54
N ALA A 4 -9.02 -14.67 -13.67
CA ALA A 4 -7.66 -14.32 -14.13
C ALA A 4 -7.42 -12.79 -14.25
N ALA A 5 -8.48 -11.98 -14.25
CA ALA A 5 -8.44 -10.51 -14.19
C ALA A 5 -8.08 -9.93 -12.80
N SER A 6 -7.97 -10.76 -11.77
CA SER A 6 -7.77 -10.36 -10.36
C SER A 6 -6.32 -10.37 -9.88
N ILE A 7 -5.35 -10.53 -10.79
CA ILE A 7 -3.95 -10.76 -10.43
C ILE A 7 -3.06 -9.56 -10.78
N ILE A 8 -2.22 -9.16 -9.83
CA ILE A 8 -1.20 -8.13 -9.98
C ILE A 8 0.19 -8.74 -9.78
N PRO A 9 1.17 -8.52 -10.68
CA PRO A 9 2.55 -8.95 -10.45
C PRO A 9 3.14 -8.35 -9.18
N ARG A 10 3.68 -9.20 -8.29
CA ARG A 10 4.32 -8.80 -7.03
C ARG A 10 5.35 -7.66 -7.16
N PRO A 11 6.21 -7.59 -8.21
CA PRO A 11 7.15 -6.49 -8.36
C PRO A 11 6.48 -5.11 -8.40
N LEU A 12 5.28 -4.99 -8.99
CA LEU A 12 4.55 -3.72 -9.05
C LEU A 12 4.09 -3.28 -7.65
N VAL A 13 3.60 -4.23 -6.86
CA VAL A 13 3.21 -3.98 -5.47
C VAL A 13 4.43 -3.52 -4.66
N ARG A 14 5.58 -4.18 -4.82
CA ARG A 14 6.82 -3.80 -4.15
C ARG A 14 7.32 -2.41 -4.55
N THR A 15 7.21 -2.03 -5.83
CA THR A 15 7.57 -0.66 -6.24
C THR A 15 6.70 0.38 -5.55
N ASN A 16 5.38 0.14 -5.44
CA ASN A 16 4.50 1.03 -4.70
C ASN A 16 4.86 1.12 -3.20
N GLN A 17 5.22 0.00 -2.57
CA GLN A 17 5.70 0.01 -1.18
C GLN A 17 7.03 0.77 -1.04
N TRP A 18 7.95 0.62 -1.98
CA TRP A 18 9.21 1.36 -1.98
C TRP A 18 8.99 2.87 -2.11
N VAL A 19 8.05 3.31 -2.96
CA VAL A 19 7.70 4.73 -3.06
C VAL A 19 7.19 5.25 -1.72
N ILE A 20 6.34 4.49 -1.01
CA ILE A 20 5.88 4.88 0.34
C ILE A 20 7.05 5.01 1.30
N VAL A 21 7.91 3.99 1.41
CA VAL A 21 9.05 3.98 2.34
C VAL A 21 10.02 5.12 2.03
N ILE A 22 10.39 5.31 0.76
CA ILE A 22 11.31 6.36 0.32
C ILE A 22 10.71 7.74 0.59
N SER A 23 9.42 7.96 0.28
CA SER A 23 8.75 9.23 0.60
C SER A 23 8.76 9.52 2.10
N VAL A 24 8.51 8.52 2.96
CA VAL A 24 8.59 8.72 4.42
C VAL A 24 10.01 9.05 4.87
N LEU A 25 11.03 8.34 4.36
CA LEU A 25 12.41 8.63 4.69
C LEU A 25 12.82 10.04 4.23
N ILE A 26 12.40 10.47 3.05
CA ILE A 26 12.64 11.84 2.58
C ILE A 26 11.96 12.84 3.52
N ALA A 27 10.69 12.63 3.87
CA ALA A 27 9.97 13.50 4.79
C ALA A 27 10.67 13.63 6.15
N TRP A 28 11.20 12.53 6.70
CA TRP A 28 11.91 12.53 7.98
C TRP A 28 13.30 13.20 7.89
N LEU A 29 14.05 12.95 6.82
CA LEU A 29 15.43 13.43 6.69
C LEU A 29 15.51 14.89 6.26
N SER A 30 14.62 15.35 5.38
CA SER A 30 14.63 16.72 4.87
C SER A 30 13.60 17.63 5.53
N GLY A 31 12.65 17.07 6.28
CA GLY A 31 11.47 17.80 6.78
C GLY A 31 10.44 18.11 5.70
N TYR A 32 10.69 17.77 4.43
CA TYR A 32 9.79 18.06 3.32
C TYR A 32 8.66 17.02 3.22
N TYR A 33 7.67 17.14 4.11
CA TYR A 33 6.55 16.17 4.22
C TYR A 33 5.62 16.14 3.01
N TRP A 34 5.60 17.17 2.16
CA TRP A 34 4.79 17.20 0.93
C TRP A 34 5.12 16.06 -0.04
N VAL A 35 6.31 15.47 0.06
CA VAL A 35 6.68 14.26 -0.70
C VAL A 35 5.73 13.07 -0.43
N LEU A 36 5.04 13.04 0.72
CA LEU A 36 4.03 12.03 1.06
C LEU A 36 2.77 12.14 0.18
N ALA A 37 2.54 13.30 -0.44
CA ALA A 37 1.42 13.50 -1.36
C ALA A 37 1.54 12.63 -2.62
N ILE A 38 2.77 12.27 -3.02
CA ILE A 38 3.03 11.40 -4.18
C ILE A 38 2.43 10.00 -3.97
N PRO A 39 2.83 9.22 -2.94
CA PRO A 39 2.21 7.92 -2.69
C PRO A 39 0.73 8.05 -2.28
N LEU A 40 0.32 9.14 -1.62
CA LEU A 40 -1.09 9.36 -1.29
C LEU A 40 -1.94 9.47 -2.55
N ALA A 41 -1.57 10.36 -3.48
CA ALA A 41 -2.31 10.57 -4.73
C ALA A 41 -2.32 9.31 -5.59
N ALA A 42 -1.18 8.62 -5.70
CA ALA A 42 -1.11 7.34 -6.41
C ALA A 42 -2.02 6.28 -5.78
N GLY A 43 -2.10 6.25 -4.45
CA GLY A 43 -2.95 5.36 -3.70
C GLY A 43 -4.44 5.66 -3.86
N ILE A 44 -4.83 6.93 -3.74
CA ILE A 44 -6.21 7.39 -3.96
C ILE A 44 -6.65 7.02 -5.38
N ALA A 45 -5.80 7.28 -6.39
CA ALA A 45 -6.11 6.93 -7.77
C ALA A 45 -6.26 5.42 -7.96
N GLY A 46 -5.41 4.62 -7.31
CA GLY A 46 -5.50 3.16 -7.33
C GLY A 46 -6.78 2.62 -6.69
N VAL A 47 -7.23 3.25 -5.60
CA VAL A 47 -8.41 2.84 -4.85
C VAL A 47 -9.71 3.26 -5.54
N LEU A 48 -9.81 4.50 -6.01
CA LEU A 48 -11.04 5.08 -6.56
C LEU A 48 -11.24 4.76 -8.04
N PHE A 49 -10.16 4.74 -8.83
CA PHE A 49 -10.23 4.61 -10.29
C PHE A 49 -9.58 3.32 -10.82
N ASP A 50 -9.17 2.41 -9.93
CA ASP A 50 -8.40 1.21 -10.33
C ASP A 50 -7.10 1.55 -11.09
N PHE A 51 -6.60 2.78 -10.92
CA PHE A 51 -5.48 3.34 -11.66
C PHE A 51 -4.39 3.82 -10.71
N ASN A 52 -3.41 2.97 -10.40
CA ASN A 52 -2.24 3.39 -9.64
C ASN A 52 -1.11 3.83 -10.63
N PRO A 53 -0.79 5.14 -10.71
CA PRO A 53 0.21 5.66 -11.64
C PRO A 53 1.62 5.12 -11.39
N VAL A 54 1.99 4.91 -10.12
CA VAL A 54 3.29 4.33 -9.74
C VAL A 54 3.42 2.91 -10.28
N MET A 55 2.38 2.09 -10.09
CA MET A 55 2.37 0.71 -10.58
C MET A 55 2.28 0.64 -12.10
N ARG A 56 1.56 1.56 -12.75
CA ARG A 56 1.49 1.67 -14.22
C ARG A 56 2.85 2.01 -14.82
N LEU A 57 3.55 2.99 -14.24
CA LEU A 57 4.89 3.35 -14.65
C LEU A 57 5.87 2.18 -14.43
N ALA A 58 5.82 1.55 -13.26
CA ALA A 58 6.63 0.37 -12.93
C ALA A 58 6.38 -0.81 -13.90
N LYS A 59 5.17 -0.95 -14.44
CA LYS A 59 4.83 -1.98 -15.42
C LYS A 59 5.66 -1.88 -16.70
N LEU A 60 6.07 -0.67 -17.09
CA LEU A 60 6.92 -0.44 -18.27
C LEU A 60 8.35 -0.98 -18.08
N PHE A 61 8.78 -1.17 -16.82
CA PHE A 61 10.11 -1.67 -16.48
C PHE A 61 10.14 -3.19 -16.20
N LEU A 62 9.02 -3.89 -16.41
CA LEU A 62 9.01 -5.35 -16.29
C LEU A 62 9.79 -5.97 -17.45
N ARG A 63 10.79 -6.80 -17.11
CA ARG A 63 11.64 -7.50 -18.09
C ARG A 63 11.01 -8.77 -18.65
N LYS A 64 10.04 -9.35 -17.93
CA LYS A 64 9.35 -10.59 -18.30
C LYS A 64 7.85 -10.34 -18.50
N PRO A 65 7.13 -11.22 -19.21
CA PRO A 65 5.68 -11.17 -19.26
C PRO A 65 5.09 -11.19 -17.83
N PRO A 66 3.99 -10.46 -17.55
CA PRO A 66 3.35 -10.42 -16.25
C PRO A 66 3.03 -11.80 -15.64
N SER A 67 2.71 -12.79 -16.48
CA SER A 67 2.40 -14.17 -16.08
C SER A 67 3.57 -14.95 -15.47
N HIS A 68 4.81 -14.52 -15.71
CA HIS A 68 6.00 -15.15 -15.13
C HIS A 68 6.35 -14.67 -13.72
N TYR A 69 5.67 -13.65 -13.22
CA TYR A 69 5.89 -13.13 -11.87
C TYR A 69 4.92 -13.77 -10.89
N VAL A 70 5.33 -13.83 -9.62
CA VAL A 70 4.46 -14.30 -8.54
C VAL A 70 3.21 -13.39 -8.48
N PRO A 71 2.00 -13.97 -8.58
CA PRO A 71 0.76 -13.22 -8.56
C PRO A 71 0.41 -12.76 -7.13
N GLU A 72 -0.12 -11.54 -7.01
CA GLU A 72 -0.80 -11.02 -5.82
C GLU A 72 -2.27 -10.76 -6.16
N ASP A 73 -3.16 -11.00 -5.19
CA ASP A 73 -4.60 -10.80 -5.36
C ASP A 73 -4.97 -9.30 -5.33
N LYS A 74 -5.78 -8.87 -6.29
CA LYS A 74 -6.18 -7.48 -6.48
C LYS A 74 -7.07 -6.96 -5.35
N GLU A 75 -7.97 -7.77 -4.79
CA GLU A 75 -8.80 -7.33 -3.65
C GLU A 75 -7.95 -7.12 -2.40
N GLN A 76 -7.02 -8.05 -2.15
CA GLN A 76 -6.05 -7.94 -1.06
C GLN A 76 -5.16 -6.69 -1.23
N GLN A 77 -4.70 -6.43 -2.45
CA GLN A 77 -3.92 -5.24 -2.76
C GLN A 77 -4.74 -3.95 -2.54
N LYS A 78 -6.00 -3.90 -2.97
CA LYS A 78 -6.90 -2.76 -2.74
C LYS A 78 -7.11 -2.50 -1.25
N PHE A 79 -7.32 -3.54 -0.44
CA PHE A 79 -7.45 -3.40 1.00
C PHE A 79 -6.18 -2.80 1.62
N ASN A 80 -5.00 -3.30 1.24
CA ASN A 80 -3.74 -2.75 1.70
C ASN A 80 -3.55 -1.29 1.26
N GLN A 81 -3.95 -0.96 0.02
CA GLN A 81 -3.88 0.39 -0.51
C GLN A 81 -4.80 1.36 0.26
N TRP A 82 -6.00 0.93 0.66
CA TRP A 82 -6.90 1.71 1.51
C TRP A 82 -6.26 2.07 2.84
N MET A 83 -5.61 1.11 3.51
CA MET A 83 -4.91 1.39 4.77
C MET A 83 -3.75 2.35 4.57
N ALA A 84 -2.96 2.16 3.52
CA ALA A 84 -1.85 3.06 3.20
C ALA A 84 -2.34 4.49 2.93
N VAL A 85 -3.42 4.65 2.16
CA VAL A 85 -4.07 5.96 1.91
C VAL A 85 -4.53 6.59 3.23
N GLY A 86 -5.19 5.83 4.11
CA GLY A 86 -5.65 6.32 5.41
C GLY A 86 -4.50 6.86 6.26
N PHE A 87 -3.43 6.07 6.44
CA PHE A 87 -2.28 6.51 7.23
C PHE A 87 -1.53 7.68 6.59
N LEU A 88 -1.35 7.69 5.27
CA LEU A 88 -0.69 8.81 4.57
C LEU A 88 -1.52 10.10 4.65
N LEU A 89 -2.83 10.01 4.56
CA LEU A 89 -3.73 11.15 4.70
C LEU A 89 -3.66 11.71 6.13
N LEU A 90 -3.78 10.85 7.14
CA LEU A 90 -3.66 11.26 8.54
C LEU A 90 -2.30 11.87 8.83
N ALA A 91 -1.21 11.27 8.32
CA ALA A 91 0.13 11.82 8.44
C ALA A 91 0.24 13.23 7.83
N LEU A 92 -0.24 13.42 6.59
CA LEU A 92 -0.20 14.72 5.92
C LEU A 92 -1.03 15.78 6.63
N VAL A 93 -2.23 15.43 7.09
CA VAL A 93 -3.07 16.33 7.89
C VAL A 93 -2.39 16.67 9.21
N SER A 94 -1.79 15.70 9.90
CA SER A 94 -1.03 15.97 11.13
C SER A 94 0.16 16.89 10.90
N TYR A 95 0.91 16.72 9.80
CA TYR A 95 1.98 17.67 9.44
C TYR A 95 1.44 19.07 9.14
N ALA A 96 0.32 19.17 8.42
CA ALA A 96 -0.30 20.45 8.09
C ALA A 96 -0.87 21.18 9.32
N LEU A 97 -1.27 20.45 10.36
CA LEU A 97 -1.74 20.99 11.64
C LEU A 97 -0.60 21.15 12.67
N GLU A 98 0.66 20.95 12.26
CA GLU A 98 1.84 20.99 13.14
C GLU A 98 1.78 19.99 14.32
N TRP A 99 0.93 18.97 14.23
CA TRP A 99 0.83 17.90 15.23
C TRP A 99 1.91 16.84 14.99
N THR A 100 3.15 17.22 15.31
CA THR A 100 4.38 16.45 15.03
C THR A 100 4.30 15.00 15.53
N THR A 101 3.87 14.78 16.78
CA THR A 101 3.76 13.43 17.35
C THR A 101 2.85 12.53 16.53
N ALA A 102 1.66 13.01 16.17
CA ALA A 102 0.72 12.24 15.36
C ALA A 102 1.28 11.98 13.95
N ALA A 103 1.95 12.98 13.36
CA ALA A 103 2.57 12.85 12.04
C ALA A 103 3.66 11.76 12.03
N TYR A 104 4.53 11.72 13.04
CA TYR A 104 5.56 10.67 13.17
C TYR A 104 4.94 9.30 13.42
N VAL A 105 3.89 9.19 14.23
CA VAL A 105 3.21 7.92 14.47
C VAL A 105 2.62 7.36 13.17
N PHE A 106 1.85 8.16 12.43
CA PHE A 106 1.22 7.70 11.20
C PHE A 106 2.22 7.39 10.09
N THR A 107 3.27 8.21 9.93
CA THR A 107 4.35 7.92 8.97
C THR A 107 5.14 6.67 9.34
N ALA A 108 5.43 6.45 10.63
CA ALA A 108 6.12 5.25 11.09
C ALA A 108 5.28 3.99 10.86
N MET A 109 3.97 4.05 11.16
CA MET A 109 3.06 2.92 10.95
C MET A 109 2.99 2.51 9.47
N VAL A 110 2.82 3.48 8.55
CA VAL A 110 2.72 3.17 7.12
C VAL A 110 4.05 2.71 6.53
N ALA A 111 5.17 3.32 6.95
CA ALA A 111 6.50 2.91 6.52
C ALA A 111 6.82 1.48 7.00
N LEU A 112 6.52 1.16 8.25
CA LEU A 112 6.73 -0.19 8.79
C LEU A 112 5.87 -1.22 8.06
N ALA A 113 4.58 -0.93 7.84
CA ALA A 113 3.69 -1.82 7.11
C ALA A 113 4.19 -2.07 5.67
N ALA A 114 4.61 -1.01 4.97
CA ALA A 114 5.16 -1.11 3.63
C ALA A 114 6.49 -1.87 3.59
N PHE A 115 7.37 -1.63 4.56
CA PHE A 115 8.67 -2.29 4.67
C PHE A 115 8.51 -3.80 4.93
N VAL A 116 7.66 -4.19 5.88
CA VAL A 116 7.39 -5.61 6.17
C VAL A 116 6.76 -6.29 4.94
N ALA A 117 5.91 -5.59 4.17
CA ALA A 117 5.37 -6.09 2.91
C ALA A 117 6.46 -6.31 1.83
N ILE A 118 7.49 -5.46 1.79
CA ILE A 118 8.66 -5.65 0.89
C ILE A 118 9.39 -6.96 1.25
N LEU A 119 9.58 -7.23 2.55
CA LEU A 119 10.20 -8.46 3.06
C LEU A 119 9.38 -9.72 2.79
N GLY A 120 8.14 -9.58 2.32
CA GLY A 120 7.29 -10.69 1.89
C GLY A 120 6.14 -11.00 2.85
N PHE A 121 5.93 -10.19 3.89
CA PHE A 121 4.80 -10.34 4.79
C PHE A 121 3.89 -9.11 4.76
N CYS A 122 2.66 -9.26 4.27
CA CYS A 122 1.70 -8.16 4.26
C CYS A 122 0.73 -8.28 5.45
N ILE A 123 0.92 -7.41 6.45
CA ILE A 123 0.07 -7.33 7.65
C ILE A 123 -1.41 -7.14 7.27
N GLY A 124 -1.68 -6.33 6.26
CA GLY A 124 -3.04 -6.11 5.75
C GLY A 124 -3.70 -7.36 5.21
N CYS A 125 -2.98 -8.10 4.37
CA CYS A 125 -3.47 -9.38 3.84
C CYS A 125 -3.75 -10.37 4.97
N PHE A 126 -2.90 -10.41 6.00
CA PHE A 126 -3.11 -11.25 7.17
C PHE A 126 -4.37 -10.87 7.95
N ILE A 127 -4.58 -9.57 8.24
CA ILE A 127 -5.77 -9.07 8.95
C ILE A 127 -7.05 -9.42 8.17
N GLN A 128 -7.07 -9.15 6.86
CA GLN A 128 -8.23 -9.42 6.01
C GLN A 128 -8.54 -10.92 5.96
N TYR A 129 -7.51 -11.77 5.87
CA TYR A 129 -7.66 -13.22 5.91
C TYR A 129 -8.26 -13.71 7.23
N GLN A 130 -7.72 -13.25 8.37
CA GLN A 130 -8.24 -13.61 9.69
C GLN A 130 -9.71 -13.18 9.85
N TRP A 131 -10.07 -12.00 9.36
CA TRP A 131 -11.45 -11.52 9.36
C TRP A 131 -12.38 -12.41 8.53
N LYS A 132 -11.98 -12.72 7.27
CA LYS A 132 -12.74 -13.63 6.39
C LYS A 132 -12.93 -15.01 7.05
N MET A 133 -11.89 -15.54 7.70
CA MET A 133 -11.93 -16.81 8.42
C MET A 133 -12.87 -16.76 9.63
N TYR A 134 -12.82 -15.68 10.43
CA TYR A 134 -13.70 -15.48 11.58
C TYR A 134 -15.18 -15.44 11.17
N VAL A 135 -15.51 -14.67 10.11
CA VAL A 135 -16.88 -14.60 9.57
C VAL A 135 -17.34 -15.96 9.05
N ALA A 136 -16.49 -16.69 8.31
CA ALA A 136 -16.83 -18.00 7.78
C ALA A 136 -17.11 -19.03 8.89
N ARG A 137 -16.34 -19.02 9.98
CA ARG A 137 -16.57 -19.89 11.14
C ARG A 137 -17.90 -19.58 11.84
N ARG A 138 -18.29 -18.31 11.93
CA ARG A 138 -19.58 -17.91 12.52
C ARG A 138 -20.79 -18.30 11.65
N ARG A 139 -20.65 -18.30 10.32
CA ARG A 139 -21.74 -18.73 9.42
C ARG A 139 -21.99 -20.24 9.39
N ARG A 140 -21.05 -21.04 9.88
CA ARG A 140 -21.16 -22.52 9.97
C ARG A 140 -21.68 -23.01 11.32
N ARG A 141 -21.89 -22.11 12.28
CA ARG A 141 -22.61 -22.39 13.54
C ARG A 141 -24.04 -21.88 13.41
#